data_AF-A0A434EX28-F1
#
_entry.id   AF-A0A434EX28-F1
#
_cell.length_a   1.000
_cell.length_b   1.000
_cell.length_c   1.000
_cell.angle_alpha   90.00
_cell.angle_beta   90.00
_cell.angle_gamma   90.00
#
_symmetry.space_group_name_H-M   'P 1'
#
loop_
_entity.id
_entity.type
_entity.pdbx_description
1 polymer ?
#
loop_
_entity_poly.entity_id
_entity_poly.type
_entity_poly.pdbx_seq_one_letter_code
_entity_poly.pdbx_strand_id
1 'polypeptide(L)'
;ATIESDSVHGAATGNVDPKGTSDLAVELSAKDKPVTVDVGNSAVPILVAVEKATVRAFGDGKAPMVDIGTSLTSIAVGGTQLNNITGEIHSDGFDVESLSGPVAIKLAAAGLKTDVATLAPLVTGKLAADLSGTISRETVTIDKGSLRSDALNAGLTANVALADLSMTLKMNADAISKALPPQISSLLGERVKFSATATRDPQGAFAANSLEISSGSLSASGTGSMQGTDIQASVKGTLGDVSPLSSLAGTPLAGGVNFALSASGPRLAPDFTVSADSASLTAAGRTVKDIKLSAKGKADVANPTADLSLTGNAEGQALDIEASLVTADGKRSIKG
;
A
#
# COMPACT_ATOMS: atom_id res chain seq x y z
N ALA A 1 39.73 -18.36 6.13
CA ALA A 1 40.00 -17.27 7.08
C ALA A 1 38.91 -17.26 8.14
N THR A 2 39.23 -16.92 9.38
CA THR A 2 38.27 -16.80 10.48
C THR A 2 38.46 -15.45 11.15
N ILE A 3 37.37 -14.80 11.51
CA ILE A 3 37.33 -13.52 12.23
C ILE A 3 36.50 -13.73 13.49
N GLU A 4 37.06 -13.34 14.61
CA GLU A 4 36.45 -13.50 15.93
C GLU A 4 36.40 -12.13 16.62
N SER A 5 35.23 -11.70 17.07
CA SER A 5 35.05 -10.55 17.95
C SER A 5 34.18 -10.90 19.15
N ASP A 6 33.98 -9.97 20.08
CA ASP A 6 33.08 -10.20 21.23
C ASP A 6 31.62 -10.40 20.80
N SER A 7 31.20 -9.84 19.66
CA SER A 7 29.81 -9.87 19.18
C SER A 7 29.56 -10.80 17.99
N VAL A 8 30.59 -11.13 17.21
CA VAL A 8 30.45 -11.81 15.92
C VAL A 8 31.50 -12.92 15.76
N HIS A 9 31.05 -14.04 15.21
CA HIS A 9 31.90 -15.06 14.61
C HIS A 9 31.74 -15.02 13.09
N GLY A 10 32.86 -14.99 12.37
CA GLY A 10 32.90 -15.01 10.92
C GLY A 10 33.86 -16.07 10.39
N ALA A 11 33.43 -16.82 9.39
CA ALA A 11 34.25 -17.81 8.69
C ALA A 11 34.15 -17.58 7.18
N ALA A 12 35.27 -17.70 6.48
CA ALA A 12 35.32 -17.63 5.02
C ALA A 12 36.24 -18.73 4.47
N THR A 13 35.80 -19.43 3.44
CA THR A 13 36.53 -20.53 2.81
C THR A 13 36.37 -20.45 1.29
N GLY A 14 37.38 -20.92 0.57
CA GLY A 14 37.35 -21.00 -0.90
C GLY A 14 38.24 -19.98 -1.59
N ASN A 15 37.96 -19.69 -2.85
CA ASN A 15 38.77 -18.86 -3.74
C ASN A 15 37.92 -17.88 -4.55
N VAL A 16 38.54 -16.75 -4.91
CA VAL A 16 37.96 -15.75 -5.81
C VAL A 16 38.96 -15.53 -6.94
N ASP A 17 38.54 -15.82 -8.17
CA ASP A 17 39.29 -15.52 -9.39
C ASP A 17 38.36 -14.81 -10.38
N PRO A 18 38.40 -13.47 -10.48
CA PRO A 18 37.53 -12.70 -11.36
C PRO A 18 37.71 -12.99 -12.86
N LYS A 19 38.81 -13.64 -13.26
CA LYS A 19 39.09 -14.01 -14.66
C LYS A 19 38.91 -15.52 -14.92
N GLY A 20 38.54 -16.28 -13.89
CA GLY A 20 38.45 -17.73 -13.92
C GLY A 20 37.25 -18.21 -13.12
N THR A 21 37.41 -19.32 -12.39
CA THR A 21 36.34 -19.89 -11.56
C THR A 21 36.50 -19.44 -10.11
N SER A 22 35.42 -18.95 -9.52
CA SER A 22 35.35 -18.65 -8.10
C SER A 22 34.49 -19.70 -7.38
N ASP A 23 34.82 -19.98 -6.12
CA ASP A 23 33.96 -20.69 -5.17
C ASP A 23 34.32 -20.16 -3.79
N LEU A 24 33.55 -19.18 -3.32
CA LEU A 24 33.73 -18.52 -2.04
C LEU A 24 32.49 -18.78 -1.18
N ALA A 25 32.70 -19.27 0.03
CA ALA A 25 31.67 -19.37 1.06
C ALA A 25 32.06 -18.48 2.25
N VAL A 26 31.09 -17.71 2.75
CA VAL A 26 31.22 -16.85 3.93
C VAL A 26 30.04 -17.12 4.87
N GLU A 27 30.32 -17.24 6.15
CA GLU A 27 29.33 -17.33 7.21
C GLU A 27 29.63 -16.27 8.27
N LEU A 28 28.58 -15.58 8.70
CA LEU A 28 28.58 -14.60 9.77
C LEU A 28 27.48 -14.97 10.75
N SER A 29 27.81 -14.98 12.04
CA SER A 29 26.87 -15.29 13.12
C SER A 29 27.11 -14.37 14.31
N ALA A 30 26.02 -13.85 14.87
CA ALA A 30 26.04 -13.16 16.14
C ALA A 30 26.23 -14.17 17.28
N LYS A 31 27.02 -13.82 18.30
CA LYS A 31 27.30 -14.72 19.44
C LYS A 31 26.21 -14.70 20.50
N ASP A 32 25.91 -13.52 21.04
CA ASP A 32 24.99 -13.35 22.17
C ASP A 32 23.72 -12.59 21.78
N LYS A 33 23.89 -11.45 21.10
CA LYS A 33 22.81 -10.55 20.71
C LYS A 33 22.90 -10.25 19.22
N PRO A 34 21.75 -10.07 18.54
CA PRO A 34 21.74 -9.67 17.14
C PRO A 34 22.58 -8.42 16.91
N VAL A 35 23.30 -8.41 15.80
CA VAL A 35 24.11 -7.26 15.38
C VAL A 35 23.22 -6.32 14.59
N THR A 36 23.01 -5.11 15.10
CA THR A 36 22.23 -4.11 14.39
C THR A 36 23.10 -3.34 13.41
N VAL A 37 22.71 -3.35 12.14
CA VAL A 37 23.34 -2.60 11.05
C VAL A 37 22.33 -1.60 10.51
N ASP A 38 22.74 -0.34 10.33
CA ASP A 38 21.95 0.63 9.56
C ASP A 38 22.39 0.56 8.10
N VAL A 39 21.47 0.15 7.22
CA VAL A 39 21.68 0.08 5.76
C VAL A 39 20.93 1.18 5.01
N GLY A 40 20.33 2.13 5.75
CA GLY A 40 19.60 3.26 5.20
C GLY A 40 20.50 4.48 4.94
N ASN A 41 19.85 5.63 4.78
CA ASN A 41 20.51 6.93 4.76
C ASN A 41 20.03 7.80 5.92
N SER A 42 20.68 8.95 6.16
CA SER A 42 20.35 9.81 7.29
C SER A 42 18.90 10.32 7.31
N ALA A 43 18.21 10.34 6.17
CA ALA A 43 16.81 10.74 6.07
C ALA A 43 15.84 9.57 6.33
N VAL A 44 16.22 8.35 5.96
CA VAL A 44 15.44 7.13 6.15
C VAL A 44 16.38 6.01 6.62
N PRO A 45 16.61 5.85 7.93
CA PRO A 45 17.42 4.76 8.46
C PRO A 45 16.70 3.42 8.24
N ILE A 46 17.48 2.37 7.99
CA ILE A 46 16.99 1.00 7.83
C ILE A 46 17.77 0.12 8.80
N LEU A 47 17.18 -0.16 9.96
CA LEU A 47 17.84 -0.92 11.02
C LEU A 47 17.58 -2.41 10.82
N VAL A 48 18.65 -3.17 10.59
CA VAL A 48 18.61 -4.62 10.39
C VAL A 48 19.33 -5.29 11.56
N ALA A 49 18.59 -6.06 12.36
CA ALA A 49 19.13 -6.85 13.46
C ALA A 49 19.46 -8.26 12.95
N VAL A 50 20.74 -8.50 12.64
CA VAL A 50 21.24 -9.72 12.02
C VAL A 50 21.64 -10.75 13.08
N GLU A 51 21.09 -11.95 12.99
CA GLU A 51 21.50 -13.10 13.81
C GLU A 51 22.49 -13.99 13.05
N LYS A 52 22.17 -14.29 11.79
CA LYS A 52 23.03 -15.09 10.90
C LYS A 52 22.94 -14.59 9.47
N ALA A 53 24.06 -14.61 8.76
CA ALA A 53 24.12 -14.43 7.32
C ALA A 53 25.11 -15.42 6.71
N THR A 54 24.75 -16.02 5.58
CA THR A 54 25.62 -16.89 4.79
C THR A 54 25.64 -16.36 3.36
N VAL A 55 26.81 -16.39 2.73
CA VAL A 55 26.98 -16.04 1.31
C VAL A 55 27.76 -17.16 0.65
N ARG A 56 27.33 -17.60 -0.52
CA ARG A 56 28.11 -18.45 -1.42
C ARG A 56 28.13 -17.82 -2.80
N ALA A 57 29.33 -17.60 -3.34
CA ALA A 57 29.53 -17.13 -4.70
C ALA A 57 30.35 -18.17 -5.46
N PHE A 58 29.79 -18.76 -6.51
CA PHE A 58 30.45 -19.86 -7.22
C PHE A 58 30.22 -19.84 -8.73
N GLY A 59 31.11 -20.47 -9.49
CA GLY A 59 31.05 -20.52 -10.95
C GLY A 59 31.97 -19.50 -11.59
N ASP A 60 31.49 -18.83 -12.65
CA ASP A 60 32.25 -17.81 -13.37
C ASP A 60 32.61 -16.64 -12.44
N GLY A 61 33.87 -16.22 -12.41
CA GLY A 61 34.32 -15.20 -11.47
C GLY A 61 33.90 -13.77 -11.82
N LYS A 62 33.52 -13.50 -13.06
CA LYS A 62 33.00 -12.20 -13.47
C LYS A 62 31.51 -12.09 -13.15
N ALA A 63 30.75 -13.16 -13.39
CA ALA A 63 29.32 -13.22 -13.11
C ALA A 63 28.95 -14.50 -12.33
N PRO A 64 29.37 -14.63 -11.06
CA PRO A 64 29.11 -15.82 -10.26
C PRO A 64 27.62 -16.01 -9.99
N MET A 65 27.23 -17.26 -9.78
CA MET A 65 26.01 -17.57 -9.05
C MET A 65 26.20 -17.15 -7.60
N VAL A 66 25.22 -16.47 -7.03
CA VAL A 66 25.27 -15.96 -5.66
C VAL A 66 24.06 -16.45 -4.89
N ASP A 67 24.30 -17.16 -3.80
CA ASP A 67 23.31 -17.54 -2.80
C ASP A 67 23.57 -16.79 -1.50
N ILE A 68 22.53 -16.18 -0.94
CA ILE A 68 22.57 -15.53 0.37
C ILE A 68 21.44 -16.09 1.23
N GLY A 69 21.80 -16.54 2.43
CA GLY A 69 20.85 -16.93 3.47
C GLY A 69 20.95 -15.97 4.64
N THR A 70 19.82 -15.56 5.21
CA THR A 70 19.78 -14.64 6.36
C THR A 70 18.76 -15.09 7.39
N SER A 71 19.13 -14.93 8.65
CA SER A 71 18.24 -14.99 9.81
C SER A 71 18.35 -13.67 10.55
N LEU A 72 17.23 -12.95 10.64
CA LEU A 72 17.17 -11.60 11.17
C LEU A 72 16.12 -11.53 12.27
N THR A 73 16.47 -10.95 13.41
CA THR A 73 15.51 -10.71 14.48
C THR A 73 14.49 -9.65 14.08
N SER A 74 14.94 -8.59 13.37
CA SER A 74 14.05 -7.55 12.88
C SER A 74 14.65 -6.76 11.72
N ILE A 75 13.76 -6.21 10.89
CA ILE A 75 14.07 -5.12 9.95
C ILE A 75 13.11 -3.98 10.27
N ALA A 76 13.61 -2.79 10.56
CA ALA A 76 12.81 -1.61 10.84
C ALA A 76 13.11 -0.46 9.87
N VAL A 77 12.05 0.06 9.24
CA VAL A 77 12.10 1.18 8.28
C VAL A 77 10.81 2.00 8.35
N GLY A 78 10.92 3.33 8.46
CA GLY A 78 9.79 4.25 8.29
C GLY A 78 8.51 3.88 9.07
N GLY A 79 8.62 3.64 10.38
CA GLY A 79 7.47 3.27 11.24
C GLY A 79 6.99 1.83 11.10
N THR A 80 7.60 1.05 10.22
CA THR A 80 7.29 -0.37 10.00
C THR A 80 8.43 -1.27 10.46
N GLN A 81 8.09 -2.40 11.09
CA GLN A 81 9.06 -3.39 11.58
C GLN A 81 8.60 -4.81 11.26
N LEU A 82 9.41 -5.55 10.50
CA LEU A 82 9.30 -7.00 10.37
C LEU A 82 10.05 -7.69 11.53
N ASN A 83 9.57 -8.86 11.94
CA ASN A 83 10.13 -9.62 13.05
C ASN A 83 10.36 -11.07 12.66
N ASN A 84 11.45 -11.65 13.16
CA ASN A 84 11.87 -13.03 12.94
C ASN A 84 11.83 -13.39 11.45
N ILE A 85 12.71 -12.75 10.68
CA ILE A 85 12.78 -12.88 9.24
C ILE A 85 13.78 -13.97 8.88
N THR A 86 13.37 -14.87 7.99
CA THR A 86 14.28 -15.71 7.20
C THR A 86 14.27 -15.19 5.78
N GLY A 87 15.45 -14.91 5.23
CA GLY A 87 15.61 -14.41 3.87
C GLY A 87 16.55 -15.27 3.05
N GLU A 88 16.13 -15.60 1.83
CA GLU A 88 16.95 -16.26 0.82
C GLU A 88 17.06 -15.33 -0.39
N ILE A 89 18.27 -15.09 -0.87
CA ILE A 89 18.53 -14.33 -2.09
C ILE A 89 19.34 -15.22 -3.01
N HIS A 90 18.93 -15.29 -4.27
CA HIS A 90 19.60 -16.06 -5.30
C HIS A 90 19.83 -15.22 -6.54
N SER A 91 21.01 -15.35 -7.16
CA SER A 91 21.33 -14.79 -8.46
C SER A 91 22.02 -15.86 -9.30
N ASP A 92 21.53 -16.08 -10.53
CA ASP A 92 22.12 -17.02 -11.48
C ASP A 92 23.39 -16.48 -12.18
N GLY A 93 23.74 -15.20 -11.99
CA GLY A 93 24.86 -14.57 -12.67
C GLY A 93 24.96 -13.10 -12.35
N PHE A 94 25.50 -12.78 -11.17
CA PHE A 94 25.68 -11.42 -10.70
C PHE A 94 27.03 -10.87 -11.17
N ASP A 95 27.03 -9.94 -12.12
CA ASP A 95 28.25 -9.30 -12.60
C ASP A 95 28.85 -8.41 -11.50
N VAL A 96 30.00 -8.82 -10.97
CA VAL A 96 30.63 -8.19 -9.80
C VAL A 96 31.27 -6.84 -10.11
N GLU A 97 31.60 -6.57 -11.37
CA GLU A 97 32.24 -5.32 -11.79
C GLU A 97 31.19 -4.21 -11.91
N SER A 98 30.11 -4.50 -12.64
CA SER A 98 28.98 -3.60 -12.82
C SER A 98 28.03 -3.57 -11.63
N LEU A 99 28.09 -4.56 -10.73
CA LEU A 99 27.13 -4.78 -9.63
C LEU A 99 25.71 -4.93 -10.17
N SER A 100 25.55 -5.80 -11.17
CA SER A 100 24.27 -5.99 -11.85
C SER A 100 23.96 -7.45 -12.14
N GLY A 101 22.67 -7.79 -12.17
CA GLY A 101 22.25 -9.14 -12.53
C GLY A 101 20.82 -9.46 -12.11
N PRO A 102 20.33 -10.65 -12.49
CA PRO A 102 19.04 -11.15 -12.03
C PRO A 102 19.11 -11.49 -10.54
N VAL A 103 18.04 -11.19 -9.81
CA VAL A 103 17.94 -11.50 -8.38
C VAL A 103 16.55 -12.05 -8.09
N ALA A 104 16.50 -13.17 -7.39
CA ALA A 104 15.31 -13.73 -6.76
C ALA A 104 15.45 -13.63 -5.23
N ILE A 105 14.40 -13.19 -4.56
CA ILE A 105 14.36 -13.02 -3.10
C ILE A 105 13.13 -13.76 -2.56
N LYS A 106 13.33 -14.57 -1.52
CA LYS A 106 12.25 -15.14 -0.71
C LYS A 106 12.41 -14.66 0.72
N LEU A 107 11.34 -14.13 1.29
CA LEU A 107 11.29 -13.67 2.67
C LEU A 107 10.14 -14.36 3.39
N ALA A 108 10.40 -14.85 4.60
CA ALA A 108 9.39 -15.28 5.54
C ALA A 108 9.56 -14.49 6.83
N ALA A 109 8.49 -13.93 7.37
CA ALA A 109 8.51 -13.19 8.63
C ALA A 109 7.40 -13.69 9.56
N ALA A 110 7.64 -13.68 10.88
CA ALA A 110 6.64 -14.09 11.86
C ALA A 110 5.59 -13.01 12.13
N GLY A 111 5.87 -11.76 11.77
CA GLY A 111 4.92 -10.66 11.91
C GLY A 111 5.46 -9.31 11.46
N LEU A 112 4.55 -8.41 11.10
CA LEU A 112 4.83 -7.05 10.69
C LEU A 112 4.07 -6.08 11.60
N LYS A 113 4.79 -5.11 12.16
CA LYS A 113 4.24 -3.97 12.90
C LYS A 113 4.28 -2.75 11.99
N THR A 114 3.20 -1.99 11.91
CA THR A 114 3.12 -0.75 11.13
C THR A 114 2.40 0.31 11.94
N ASP A 115 2.80 1.56 11.78
CA ASP A 115 2.12 2.74 12.30
C ASP A 115 0.83 3.07 11.53
N VAL A 116 0.66 2.50 10.33
CA VAL A 116 -0.55 2.62 9.54
C VAL A 116 -1.62 1.67 10.07
N ALA A 117 -2.36 2.15 11.09
CA ALA A 117 -3.37 1.37 11.80
C ALA A 117 -4.39 0.65 10.89
N THR A 118 -4.73 1.24 9.73
CA THR A 118 -5.66 0.66 8.76
C THR A 118 -5.09 -0.54 8.00
N LEU A 119 -3.78 -0.69 7.93
CA LEU A 119 -3.11 -1.80 7.25
C LEU A 119 -2.74 -2.94 8.20
N ALA A 120 -2.58 -2.67 9.49
CA ALA A 120 -2.14 -3.66 10.48
C ALA A 120 -2.92 -4.99 10.44
N PRO A 121 -4.26 -5.03 10.32
CA PRO A 121 -4.97 -6.31 10.30
C PRO A 121 -4.75 -7.11 9.00
N LEU A 122 -4.35 -6.46 7.89
CA LEU A 122 -4.04 -7.14 6.62
C LEU A 122 -2.73 -7.92 6.67
N VAL A 123 -1.82 -7.55 7.57
CA VAL A 123 -0.44 -8.06 7.67
C VAL A 123 -0.16 -8.71 9.01
N THR A 124 -1.23 -9.06 9.74
CA THR A 124 -1.15 -9.81 10.99
C THR A 124 -0.81 -11.27 10.71
N GLY A 125 0.01 -11.88 11.58
CA GLY A 125 0.41 -13.28 11.46
C GLY A 125 1.66 -13.47 10.60
N LYS A 126 1.83 -14.68 10.08
CA LYS A 126 2.98 -15.03 9.24
C LYS A 126 2.89 -14.33 7.89
N LEU A 127 4.02 -13.86 7.40
CA LEU A 127 4.14 -13.25 6.09
C LEU A 127 5.11 -14.04 5.23
N ALA A 128 4.78 -14.14 3.94
CA ALA A 128 5.69 -14.63 2.92
C ALA A 128 5.74 -13.62 1.77
N ALA A 129 6.94 -13.30 1.30
CA ALA A 129 7.14 -12.49 0.12
C ALA A 129 8.12 -13.18 -0.84
N ASP A 130 7.77 -13.18 -2.12
CA ASP A 130 8.61 -13.67 -3.21
C ASP A 130 8.82 -12.52 -4.19
N LEU A 131 10.06 -12.22 -4.55
CA LEU A 131 10.43 -11.17 -5.50
C LEU A 131 11.38 -11.75 -6.55
N SER A 132 11.25 -11.35 -7.81
CA SER A 132 12.24 -11.59 -8.84
C SER A 132 12.34 -10.38 -9.76
N GLY A 133 13.55 -10.02 -10.14
CA GLY A 133 13.82 -8.95 -11.11
C GLY A 133 15.31 -8.76 -11.30
N THR A 134 15.73 -7.53 -11.61
CA THR A 134 17.14 -7.19 -11.80
C THR A 134 17.55 -6.03 -10.91
N ILE A 135 18.84 -6.01 -10.56
CA ILE A 135 19.49 -4.88 -9.90
C ILE A 135 20.64 -4.39 -10.77
N SER A 136 20.88 -3.10 -10.77
CA SER A 136 22.09 -2.45 -11.26
C SER A 136 22.41 -1.23 -10.40
N ARG A 137 23.44 -0.46 -10.77
CA ARG A 137 23.77 0.81 -10.10
C ARG A 137 22.74 1.91 -10.39
N GLU A 138 22.02 1.77 -11.50
CA GLU A 138 21.10 2.78 -12.02
C GLU A 138 19.66 2.44 -11.67
N THR A 139 19.28 1.16 -11.70
CA THR A 139 17.89 0.75 -11.55
C THR A 139 17.72 -0.52 -10.72
N VAL A 140 16.55 -0.63 -10.10
CA VAL A 140 16.03 -1.87 -9.55
C VAL A 140 14.70 -2.17 -10.23
N THR A 141 14.55 -3.36 -10.78
CA THR A 141 13.29 -3.85 -11.31
C THR A 141 12.76 -4.99 -10.44
N ILE A 142 11.44 -5.03 -10.32
CA ILE A 142 10.69 -6.16 -9.78
C ILE A 142 9.75 -6.59 -10.90
N ASP A 143 10.13 -7.63 -11.62
CA ASP A 143 9.33 -8.19 -12.71
C ASP A 143 8.16 -9.02 -12.18
N LYS A 144 8.36 -9.63 -10.99
CA LYS A 144 7.32 -10.36 -10.28
C LYS A 144 7.56 -10.26 -8.78
N GLY A 145 6.64 -9.61 -8.08
CA GLY A 145 6.59 -9.58 -6.62
C GLY A 145 5.28 -10.17 -6.12
N SER A 146 5.33 -10.83 -4.97
CA SER A 146 4.14 -11.25 -4.23
C SER A 146 4.32 -11.07 -2.73
N LEU A 147 3.20 -10.80 -2.05
CA LEU A 147 3.12 -10.70 -0.60
C LEU A 147 1.88 -11.46 -0.13
N ARG A 148 2.05 -12.36 0.82
CA ARG A 148 1.00 -13.21 1.36
C ARG A 148 0.95 -13.13 2.88
N SER A 149 -0.26 -13.06 3.41
CA SER A 149 -0.62 -13.27 4.82
C SER A 149 -1.92 -14.08 4.88
N ASP A 150 -2.44 -14.33 6.09
CA ASP A 150 -3.75 -14.98 6.27
C ASP A 150 -4.91 -14.17 5.68
N ALA A 151 -4.76 -12.83 5.64
CA ALA A 151 -5.80 -11.90 5.22
C ALA A 151 -5.56 -11.26 3.85
N LEU A 152 -4.36 -11.40 3.27
CA LEU A 152 -3.92 -10.68 2.08
C LEU A 152 -3.17 -11.59 1.10
N ASN A 153 -3.51 -11.49 -0.17
CA ASN A 153 -2.69 -12.00 -1.28
C ASN A 153 -2.48 -10.86 -2.28
N ALA A 154 -1.25 -10.37 -2.39
CA ALA A 154 -0.89 -9.27 -3.27
C ALA A 154 0.19 -9.67 -4.28
N GLY A 155 0.10 -9.10 -5.47
CA GLY A 155 1.12 -9.13 -6.51
C GLY A 155 1.55 -7.71 -6.86
N LEU A 156 2.82 -7.52 -7.18
CA LEU A 156 3.34 -6.23 -7.61
C LEU A 156 4.43 -6.37 -8.68
N THR A 157 4.59 -5.32 -9.48
CA THR A 157 5.75 -5.09 -10.33
C THR A 157 6.22 -3.66 -10.15
N ALA A 158 7.52 -3.42 -10.17
CA ALA A 158 8.07 -2.09 -9.96
C ALA A 158 9.32 -1.84 -10.80
N ASN A 159 9.57 -0.58 -11.10
CA ASN A 159 10.86 -0.10 -11.61
C ASN A 159 11.23 1.14 -10.83
N VAL A 160 12.45 1.19 -10.29
CA VAL A 160 12.97 2.28 -9.50
C VAL A 160 14.29 2.74 -10.11
N ALA A 161 14.40 4.02 -10.45
CA ALA A 161 15.68 4.63 -10.78
C ALA A 161 16.38 5.08 -9.49
N LEU A 162 17.61 4.64 -9.27
CA LEU A 162 18.33 4.88 -8.01
C LEU A 162 18.90 6.30 -7.91
N ALA A 163 19.11 6.98 -9.05
CA ALA A 163 19.68 8.32 -9.09
C ALA A 163 18.77 9.39 -8.45
N ASP A 164 17.45 9.26 -8.65
CA ASP A 164 16.44 10.24 -8.20
C ASP A 164 15.24 9.62 -7.47
N LEU A 165 15.24 8.30 -7.32
CA LEU A 165 14.16 7.52 -6.72
C LEU A 165 12.82 7.71 -7.46
N SER A 166 12.87 8.03 -8.76
CA SER A 166 11.68 7.93 -9.60
C SER A 166 11.25 6.48 -9.71
N MET A 167 9.93 6.25 -9.72
CA MET A 167 9.37 4.92 -9.59
C MET A 167 8.13 4.76 -10.47
N THR A 168 7.97 3.55 -11.00
CA THR A 168 6.68 3.04 -11.47
C THR A 168 6.32 1.80 -10.66
N LEU A 169 5.04 1.67 -10.31
CA LEU A 169 4.51 0.55 -9.54
C LEU A 169 3.19 0.11 -10.17
N LYS A 170 2.98 -1.20 -10.27
CA LYS A 170 1.69 -1.83 -10.51
C LYS A 170 1.43 -2.82 -9.40
N MET A 171 0.22 -2.83 -8.86
CA MET A 171 -0.18 -3.71 -7.77
C MET A 171 -1.56 -4.29 -8.01
N ASN A 172 -1.74 -5.54 -7.60
CA ASN A 172 -3.04 -6.18 -7.45
C ASN A 172 -3.08 -6.84 -6.07
N ALA A 173 -4.23 -6.78 -5.41
CA ALA A 173 -4.41 -7.40 -4.10
C ALA A 173 -5.81 -8.00 -3.96
N ASP A 174 -5.88 -9.07 -3.20
CA ASP A 174 -7.10 -9.72 -2.77
C ASP A 174 -7.04 -9.86 -1.24
N ALA A 175 -7.94 -9.18 -0.54
CA ALA A 175 -7.97 -9.11 0.90
C ALA A 175 -9.31 -9.59 1.48
N ILE A 176 -9.27 -10.18 2.68
CA ILE A 176 -10.49 -10.50 3.45
C ILE A 176 -11.07 -9.20 4.00
N SER A 177 -12.35 -8.91 3.73
CA SER A 177 -12.97 -7.65 4.14
C SER A 177 -13.04 -7.45 5.65
N LYS A 178 -13.07 -8.54 6.43
CA LYS A 178 -13.02 -8.49 7.90
C LYS A 178 -11.69 -7.97 8.46
N ALA A 179 -10.62 -7.98 7.66
CA ALA A 179 -9.33 -7.42 8.02
C ALA A 179 -9.17 -5.95 7.56
N LEU A 180 -10.20 -5.37 6.94
CA LEU A 180 -10.22 -3.95 6.60
C LEU A 180 -10.88 -3.13 7.72
N PRO A 181 -10.70 -1.80 7.72
CA PRO A 181 -11.29 -0.93 8.74
C PRO A 181 -12.80 -1.15 8.90
N PRO A 182 -13.31 -1.28 10.14
CA PRO A 182 -14.70 -1.66 10.39
C PRO A 182 -15.71 -0.67 9.80
N GLN A 183 -15.32 0.60 9.62
CA GLN A 183 -16.15 1.68 9.10
C GLN A 183 -16.66 1.43 7.68
N ILE A 184 -15.94 0.63 6.89
CA ILE A 184 -16.34 0.29 5.52
C ILE A 184 -16.82 -1.16 5.39
N SER A 185 -16.64 -1.98 6.42
CA SER A 185 -16.89 -3.43 6.38
C SER A 185 -18.32 -3.81 6.04
N SER A 186 -19.32 -2.99 6.41
CA SER A 186 -20.73 -3.24 6.10
C SER A 186 -21.06 -3.09 4.61
N LEU A 187 -20.23 -2.37 3.85
CA LEU A 187 -20.42 -2.14 2.41
C LEU A 187 -19.70 -3.16 1.53
N LEU A 188 -18.85 -3.99 2.14
CA LEU A 188 -17.98 -4.91 1.43
C LEU A 188 -18.61 -6.31 1.39
N GLY A 189 -18.34 -7.04 0.31
CA GLY A 189 -18.55 -8.48 0.28
C GLY A 189 -17.52 -9.22 1.16
N GLU A 190 -17.41 -10.53 1.00
CA GLU A 190 -16.45 -11.34 1.79
C GLU A 190 -14.99 -10.94 1.55
N ARG A 191 -14.66 -10.56 0.31
CA ARG A 191 -13.32 -10.21 -0.14
C ARG A 191 -13.32 -8.91 -0.92
N VAL A 192 -12.18 -8.21 -0.88
CA VAL A 192 -11.93 -6.98 -1.64
C VAL A 192 -10.82 -7.25 -2.63
N LYS A 193 -11.11 -7.05 -3.91
CA LYS A 193 -10.10 -6.98 -4.96
C LYS A 193 -9.71 -5.53 -5.17
N PHE A 194 -8.42 -5.28 -5.18
CA PHE A 194 -7.81 -3.98 -5.36
C PHE A 194 -6.80 -4.05 -6.51
N SER A 195 -6.78 -3.05 -7.39
CA SER A 195 -5.72 -2.87 -8.37
C SER A 195 -5.26 -1.41 -8.37
N ALA A 196 -3.97 -1.19 -8.60
CA ALA A 196 -3.43 0.16 -8.70
C ALA A 196 -2.24 0.25 -9.64
N THR A 197 -2.09 1.41 -10.26
CA THR A 197 -0.82 1.85 -10.84
C THR A 197 -0.39 3.16 -10.19
N ALA A 198 0.89 3.29 -9.88
CA ALA A 198 1.42 4.47 -9.22
C ALA A 198 2.78 4.87 -9.79
N THR A 199 3.08 6.16 -9.70
CA THR A 199 4.34 6.77 -10.10
C THR A 199 4.86 7.69 -9.00
N ARG A 200 6.19 7.81 -8.94
CA ARG A 200 6.89 8.87 -8.23
C ARG A 200 7.84 9.53 -9.22
N ASP A 201 7.77 10.86 -9.35
CA ASP A 201 8.69 11.60 -10.22
C ASP A 201 9.99 11.97 -9.47
N PRO A 202 11.03 12.46 -10.18
CA PRO A 202 12.30 12.88 -9.58
C PRO A 202 12.15 14.02 -8.56
N GLN A 203 11.09 14.83 -8.66
CA GLN A 203 10.78 15.93 -7.74
C GLN A 203 10.05 15.43 -6.48
N GLY A 204 9.72 14.13 -6.42
CA GLY A 204 9.02 13.49 -5.33
C GLY A 204 7.51 13.66 -5.36
N ALA A 205 6.93 14.16 -6.44
CA ALA A 205 5.49 14.12 -6.63
C ALA A 205 5.05 12.67 -6.83
N PHE A 206 3.92 12.33 -6.23
CA PHE A 206 3.35 10.98 -6.28
C PHE A 206 2.02 11.02 -7.03
N ALA A 207 1.75 10.01 -7.86
CA ALA A 207 0.45 9.82 -8.47
C ALA A 207 0.03 8.35 -8.39
N ALA A 208 -1.17 8.09 -7.89
CA ALA A 208 -1.94 6.89 -8.18
C ALA A 208 -2.68 7.13 -9.51
N ASN A 209 -2.07 6.67 -10.61
CA ASN A 209 -2.55 6.88 -11.98
C ASN A 209 -3.84 6.11 -12.26
N SER A 210 -4.03 4.98 -11.59
CA SER A 210 -5.29 4.25 -11.56
C SER A 210 -5.44 3.55 -10.23
N LEU A 211 -6.68 3.51 -9.74
CA LEU A 211 -7.12 2.73 -8.59
C LEU A 211 -8.41 2.03 -9.01
N GLU A 212 -8.55 0.75 -8.68
CA GLU A 212 -9.80 0.02 -8.85
C GLU A 212 -10.07 -0.82 -7.61
N ILE A 213 -11.33 -0.85 -7.19
CA ILE A 213 -11.82 -1.63 -6.06
C ILE A 213 -13.08 -2.36 -6.50
N SER A 214 -13.17 -3.64 -6.14
CA SER A 214 -14.42 -4.39 -6.26
C SER A 214 -14.63 -5.31 -5.05
N SER A 215 -15.85 -5.30 -4.50
CA SER A 215 -16.24 -6.13 -3.38
C SER A 215 -17.76 -6.23 -3.26
N GLY A 216 -18.34 -7.42 -3.41
CA GLY A 216 -19.79 -7.59 -3.34
C GLY A 216 -20.52 -6.72 -4.38
N SER A 217 -21.42 -5.86 -3.93
CA SER A 217 -22.15 -4.90 -4.77
C SER A 217 -21.39 -3.59 -5.02
N LEU A 218 -20.23 -3.39 -4.39
CA LEU A 218 -19.39 -2.21 -4.56
C LEU A 218 -18.38 -2.38 -5.69
N SER A 219 -18.35 -1.40 -6.60
CA SER A 219 -17.26 -1.20 -7.56
C SER A 219 -16.86 0.27 -7.58
N ALA A 220 -15.56 0.55 -7.64
CA ALA A 220 -15.06 1.92 -7.71
C ALA A 220 -13.77 1.99 -8.53
N SER A 221 -13.54 3.11 -9.20
CA SER A 221 -12.27 3.46 -9.80
C SER A 221 -11.90 4.91 -9.52
N GLY A 222 -10.62 5.22 -9.55
CA GLY A 222 -10.18 6.56 -9.21
C GLY A 222 -8.72 6.84 -9.54
N THR A 223 -8.33 8.07 -9.21
CA THR A 223 -6.98 8.59 -9.32
C THR A 223 -6.66 9.43 -8.08
N GLY A 224 -5.38 9.57 -7.80
CA GLY A 224 -4.89 10.45 -6.75
C GLY A 224 -3.52 11.00 -7.12
N SER A 225 -3.22 12.22 -6.74
CA SER A 225 -1.89 12.79 -6.86
C SER A 225 -1.58 13.71 -5.70
N MET A 226 -0.29 13.92 -5.50
CA MET A 226 0.24 14.70 -4.41
C MET A 226 1.52 15.39 -4.85
N GLN A 227 1.56 16.70 -4.66
CA GLN A 227 2.71 17.52 -4.93
C GLN A 227 2.91 18.49 -3.76
N GLY A 228 4.03 18.36 -3.05
CA GLY A 228 4.23 19.06 -1.78
C GLY A 228 3.13 18.71 -0.77
N THR A 229 2.40 19.72 -0.31
CA THR A 229 1.28 19.57 0.64
C THR A 229 -0.09 19.39 -0.03
N ASP A 230 -0.16 19.61 -1.33
CA ASP A 230 -1.42 19.63 -2.05
C ASP A 230 -1.75 18.25 -2.60
N ILE A 231 -3.05 17.96 -2.67
CA ILE A 231 -3.59 16.72 -3.19
C ILE A 231 -4.57 17.02 -4.33
N GLN A 232 -4.72 16.07 -5.23
CA GLN A 232 -5.87 15.94 -6.10
C GLN A 232 -6.32 14.49 -6.07
N ALA A 233 -7.61 14.24 -5.87
CA ALA A 233 -8.16 12.90 -5.86
C ALA A 233 -9.51 12.90 -6.56
N SER A 234 -9.79 11.83 -7.30
CA SER A 234 -11.09 11.58 -7.89
C SER A 234 -11.44 10.11 -7.77
N VAL A 235 -12.67 9.82 -7.37
CA VAL A 235 -13.20 8.46 -7.27
C VAL A 235 -14.59 8.47 -7.88
N LYS A 236 -14.91 7.47 -8.66
CA LYS A 236 -16.26 7.18 -9.15
C LYS A 236 -16.59 5.72 -8.91
N GLY A 237 -17.85 5.39 -8.71
CA GLY A 237 -18.24 4.02 -8.48
C GLY A 237 -19.72 3.80 -8.42
N THR A 238 -20.08 2.56 -8.13
CA THR A 238 -21.44 2.10 -7.96
C THR A 238 -21.51 1.22 -6.71
N LEU A 239 -22.56 1.42 -5.93
CA LEU A 239 -23.01 0.50 -4.89
C LEU A 239 -24.35 -0.07 -5.34
N GLY A 240 -24.33 -1.29 -5.87
CA GLY A 240 -25.51 -1.91 -6.48
C GLY A 240 -26.62 -2.28 -5.48
N ASP A 241 -26.29 -2.37 -4.19
CA ASP A 241 -27.24 -2.60 -3.12
C ASP A 241 -26.92 -1.71 -1.91
N VAL A 242 -27.81 -0.76 -1.61
CA VAL A 242 -27.71 0.13 -0.45
C VAL A 242 -28.32 -0.44 0.82
N SER A 243 -28.90 -1.65 0.79
CA SER A 243 -29.51 -2.27 1.97
C SER A 243 -28.59 -2.32 3.20
N PRO A 244 -27.26 -2.49 3.10
CA PRO A 244 -26.39 -2.48 4.27
C PRO A 244 -26.30 -1.10 4.96
N LEU A 245 -26.65 -0.02 4.25
CA LEU A 245 -26.70 1.34 4.79
C LEU A 245 -27.97 1.63 5.60
N SER A 246 -28.94 0.71 5.63
CA SER A 246 -30.22 0.91 6.35
C SER A 246 -30.03 1.23 7.83
N SER A 247 -29.02 0.62 8.47
CA SER A 247 -28.68 0.88 9.87
C SER A 247 -28.18 2.32 10.08
N LEU A 248 -27.35 2.82 9.16
CA LEU A 248 -26.82 4.18 9.19
C LEU A 248 -27.92 5.22 8.89
N ALA A 249 -28.82 4.90 7.97
CA ALA A 249 -29.92 5.79 7.59
C ALA A 249 -31.09 5.78 8.59
N GLY A 250 -31.10 4.86 9.56
CA GLY A 250 -32.21 4.69 10.50
C GLY A 250 -33.51 4.21 9.86
N THR A 251 -33.47 3.71 8.62
CA THR A 251 -34.63 3.26 7.85
C THR A 251 -34.23 2.20 6.83
N PRO A 252 -35.10 1.21 6.52
CA PRO A 252 -34.84 0.26 5.44
C PRO A 252 -34.61 0.96 4.11
N LEU A 253 -33.47 0.66 3.48
CA LEU A 253 -33.08 1.12 2.16
C LEU A 253 -33.04 -0.06 1.17
N ALA A 254 -33.41 0.22 -0.08
CA ALA A 254 -33.20 -0.71 -1.18
C ALA A 254 -32.95 0.05 -2.49
N GLY A 255 -32.24 -0.60 -3.41
CA GLY A 255 -31.82 -0.05 -4.70
C GLY A 255 -30.31 0.11 -4.78
N GLY A 256 -29.85 0.81 -5.81
CA GLY A 256 -28.42 1.05 -6.05
C GLY A 256 -28.14 2.52 -6.28
N VAL A 257 -26.89 2.94 -6.03
CA VAL A 257 -26.42 4.30 -6.25
C VAL A 257 -25.15 4.31 -7.06
N ASN A 258 -25.04 5.26 -7.98
CA ASN A 258 -23.76 5.70 -8.50
C ASN A 258 -23.25 6.82 -7.62
N PHE A 259 -21.93 6.94 -7.50
CA PHE A 259 -21.31 8.00 -6.73
C PHE A 259 -20.05 8.52 -7.41
N ALA A 260 -19.74 9.78 -7.15
CA ALA A 260 -18.46 10.37 -7.45
C ALA A 260 -17.99 11.23 -6.27
N LEU A 261 -16.68 11.23 -6.03
CA LEU A 261 -16.02 12.06 -5.03
C LEU A 261 -14.81 12.71 -5.68
N SER A 262 -14.56 13.97 -5.34
CA SER A 262 -13.29 14.61 -5.62
C SER A 262 -12.79 15.40 -4.43
N ALA A 263 -11.48 15.53 -4.32
CA ALA A 263 -10.83 16.40 -3.35
C ALA A 263 -9.63 17.09 -4.00
N SER A 264 -9.43 18.38 -3.72
CA SER A 264 -8.33 19.15 -4.29
C SER A 264 -7.85 20.26 -3.35
N GLY A 265 -6.55 20.57 -3.41
CA GLY A 265 -5.94 21.64 -2.62
C GLY A 265 -5.15 21.10 -1.41
N PRO A 266 -4.95 21.90 -0.35
CA PRO A 266 -4.10 21.52 0.78
C PRO A 266 -4.63 20.26 1.47
N ARG A 267 -3.77 19.26 1.73
CA ARG A 267 -4.19 17.98 2.33
C ARG A 267 -4.98 18.10 3.63
N LEU A 268 -4.68 19.12 4.44
CA LEU A 268 -5.32 19.32 5.75
C LEU A 268 -6.64 20.11 5.67
N ALA A 269 -6.94 20.71 4.53
CA ALA A 269 -8.17 21.48 4.31
C ALA A 269 -8.57 21.49 2.82
N PRO A 270 -8.76 20.31 2.18
CA PRO A 270 -9.05 20.26 0.76
C PRO A 270 -10.48 20.73 0.50
N ASP A 271 -10.68 21.34 -0.66
CA ASP A 271 -12.01 21.47 -1.23
C ASP A 271 -12.46 20.08 -1.69
N PHE A 272 -13.74 19.75 -1.47
CA PHE A 272 -14.31 18.47 -1.86
C PHE A 272 -15.61 18.63 -2.63
N THR A 273 -15.89 17.66 -3.48
CA THR A 273 -17.23 17.44 -4.03
C THR A 273 -17.61 15.97 -3.85
N VAL A 274 -18.89 15.72 -3.60
CA VAL A 274 -19.50 14.41 -3.55
C VAL A 274 -20.79 14.49 -4.36
N SER A 275 -21.01 13.54 -5.25
CA SER A 275 -22.31 13.34 -5.87
C SER A 275 -22.74 11.89 -5.75
N ALA A 276 -24.04 11.68 -5.62
CA ALA A 276 -24.64 10.37 -5.76
C ALA A 276 -25.94 10.48 -6.54
N ASP A 277 -26.19 9.53 -7.43
CA ASP A 277 -27.42 9.46 -8.20
C ASP A 277 -28.00 8.06 -8.19
N SER A 278 -29.33 8.00 -8.32
CA SER A 278 -30.06 6.76 -8.49
C SER A 278 -31.32 6.97 -9.31
N ALA A 279 -31.57 6.07 -10.24
CA ALA A 279 -32.84 6.05 -10.98
C ALA A 279 -34.03 5.80 -10.04
N SER A 280 -33.82 5.00 -8.99
CA SER A 280 -34.86 4.65 -8.02
C SER A 280 -34.25 4.08 -6.75
N LEU A 281 -34.60 4.67 -5.60
CA LEU A 281 -34.35 4.09 -4.28
C LEU A 281 -35.67 3.91 -3.54
N THR A 282 -35.74 2.87 -2.72
CA THR A 282 -36.80 2.71 -1.73
C THR A 282 -36.26 3.05 -0.35
N ALA A 283 -36.93 3.96 0.36
CA ALA A 283 -36.63 4.30 1.74
C ALA A 283 -37.91 4.29 2.56
N ALA A 284 -37.92 3.61 3.71
CA ALA A 284 -39.12 3.45 4.54
C ALA A 284 -40.36 2.91 3.78
N GLY A 285 -40.14 2.05 2.78
CA GLY A 285 -41.22 1.52 1.92
C GLY A 285 -41.75 2.49 0.85
N ARG A 286 -41.22 3.72 0.76
CA ARG A 286 -41.56 4.68 -0.29
C ARG A 286 -40.50 4.69 -1.38
N THR A 287 -40.93 4.70 -2.64
CA THR A 287 -40.03 4.79 -3.79
C THR A 287 -39.81 6.26 -4.16
N VAL A 288 -38.54 6.65 -4.26
CA VAL A 288 -38.11 7.94 -4.78
C VAL A 288 -37.35 7.70 -6.08
N LYS A 289 -37.74 8.41 -7.14
CA LYS A 289 -37.14 8.32 -8.47
C LYS A 289 -36.25 9.51 -8.77
N ASP A 290 -35.36 9.34 -9.74
CA ASP A 290 -34.50 10.40 -10.31
C ASP A 290 -33.71 11.18 -9.23
N ILE A 291 -33.16 10.43 -8.28
CA ILE A 291 -32.49 10.99 -7.11
C ILE A 291 -31.13 11.55 -7.54
N LYS A 292 -30.86 12.79 -7.13
CA LYS A 292 -29.54 13.40 -7.21
C LYS A 292 -29.19 14.06 -5.90
N LEU A 293 -28.16 13.54 -5.26
CA LEU A 293 -27.51 14.13 -4.09
C LEU A 293 -26.21 14.77 -4.54
N SER A 294 -25.95 15.99 -4.09
CA SER A 294 -24.66 16.64 -4.27
C SER A 294 -24.26 17.36 -2.99
N ALA A 295 -22.97 17.27 -2.65
CA ALA A 295 -22.36 18.03 -1.57
C ALA A 295 -21.05 18.64 -2.08
N LYS A 296 -20.78 19.89 -1.74
CA LYS A 296 -19.50 20.56 -2.03
C LYS A 296 -19.08 21.40 -0.85
N GLY A 297 -17.79 21.51 -0.59
CA GLY A 297 -17.34 22.34 0.53
C GLY A 297 -15.86 22.18 0.84
N LYS A 298 -15.49 22.52 2.07
CA LYS A 298 -14.11 22.48 2.55
C LYS A 298 -13.97 21.55 3.74
N ALA A 299 -13.11 20.55 3.61
CA ALA A 299 -12.82 19.57 4.64
C ALA A 299 -11.72 20.08 5.60
N ASP A 300 -11.99 21.20 6.26
CA ASP A 300 -11.14 21.77 7.32
C ASP A 300 -11.66 21.28 8.69
N VAL A 301 -10.80 20.65 9.49
CA VAL A 301 -11.16 20.15 10.84
C VAL A 301 -11.57 21.30 11.78
N ALA A 302 -10.94 22.47 11.63
CA ALA A 302 -11.23 23.65 12.43
C ALA A 302 -12.51 24.35 11.94
N ASN A 303 -12.69 24.50 10.63
CA ASN A 303 -13.78 25.26 10.03
C ASN A 303 -14.44 24.54 8.85
N PRO A 304 -15.14 23.41 9.08
CA PRO A 304 -15.76 22.67 7.99
C PRO A 304 -16.91 23.46 7.39
N THR A 305 -17.04 23.41 6.07
CA THR A 305 -18.17 23.95 5.32
C THR A 305 -18.67 22.92 4.31
N ALA A 306 -19.98 22.91 4.07
CA ALA A 306 -20.58 22.07 3.04
C ALA A 306 -21.92 22.66 2.59
N ASP A 307 -22.14 22.78 1.28
CA ASP A 307 -23.45 22.97 0.69
C ASP A 307 -23.95 21.64 0.16
N LEU A 308 -25.19 21.30 0.48
CA LEU A 308 -25.88 20.06 0.17
C LEU A 308 -27.11 20.39 -0.68
N SER A 309 -27.33 19.62 -1.73
CA SER A 309 -28.58 19.61 -2.50
C SER A 309 -29.05 18.18 -2.72
N LEU A 310 -30.34 17.93 -2.50
CA LEU A 310 -31.01 16.67 -2.79
C LEU A 310 -32.25 16.96 -3.64
N THR A 311 -32.29 16.38 -4.83
CA THR A 311 -33.47 16.40 -5.70
C THR A 311 -33.96 14.98 -5.96
N GLY A 312 -35.26 14.85 -6.27
CA GLY A 312 -35.87 13.57 -6.62
C GLY A 312 -37.38 13.68 -6.79
N ASN A 313 -38.06 12.56 -7.01
CA ASN A 313 -39.50 12.49 -7.12
C ASN A 313 -40.06 11.38 -6.23
N ALA A 314 -40.79 11.74 -5.17
CA ALA A 314 -41.45 10.81 -4.28
C ALA A 314 -42.96 10.78 -4.58
N GLU A 315 -43.47 9.64 -5.02
CA GLU A 315 -44.92 9.45 -5.28
C GLU A 315 -45.54 10.52 -6.21
N GLY A 316 -44.78 11.04 -7.17
CA GLY A 316 -45.22 12.10 -8.09
C GLY A 316 -44.94 13.53 -7.60
N GLN A 317 -44.49 13.70 -6.37
CA GLN A 317 -44.11 15.00 -5.79
C GLN A 317 -42.62 15.25 -5.95
N ALA A 318 -42.25 16.43 -6.46
CA ALA A 318 -40.86 16.85 -6.55
C ALA A 318 -40.28 17.10 -5.14
N LEU A 319 -39.09 16.55 -4.91
CA LEU A 319 -38.25 16.85 -3.77
C LEU A 319 -37.16 17.81 -4.24
N ASP A 320 -36.98 18.89 -3.49
CA ASP A 320 -35.91 19.86 -3.67
C ASP A 320 -35.51 20.36 -2.28
N ILE A 321 -34.38 19.87 -1.80
CA ILE A 321 -33.87 20.15 -0.45
C ILE A 321 -32.47 20.74 -0.60
N GLU A 322 -32.27 21.89 0.01
CA GLU A 322 -30.96 22.53 0.13
C GLU A 322 -30.60 22.65 1.61
N ALA A 323 -29.33 22.44 1.94
CA ALA A 323 -28.82 22.71 3.27
C ALA A 323 -27.34 23.14 3.22
N SER A 324 -26.93 24.00 4.15
CA SER A 324 -25.55 24.45 4.30
C SER A 324 -25.05 24.23 5.72
N LEU A 325 -23.95 23.51 5.85
CA LEU A 325 -23.12 23.47 7.04
C LEU A 325 -22.20 24.69 7.05
N VAL A 326 -22.35 25.52 8.08
CA VAL A 326 -21.54 26.72 8.28
C VAL A 326 -20.87 26.66 9.65
N THR A 327 -19.58 27.01 9.68
CA THR A 327 -18.84 27.24 10.92
C THR A 327 -18.66 28.73 11.14
N ALA A 328 -19.13 29.25 12.27
CA ALA A 328 -18.97 30.65 12.68
C ALA A 328 -18.60 30.68 14.18
N ASP A 329 -17.59 31.45 14.55
CA ASP A 329 -17.10 31.59 15.94
C ASP A 329 -16.82 30.24 16.63
N GLY A 330 -16.29 29.26 15.88
CA GLY A 330 -16.04 27.90 16.38
C GLY A 330 -17.29 27.04 16.61
N LYS A 331 -18.50 27.56 16.30
CA LYS A 331 -19.76 26.82 16.37
C LYS A 331 -20.20 26.38 14.98
N ARG A 332 -20.61 25.12 14.89
CA ARG A 332 -21.14 24.49 13.68
C ARG A 332 -22.66 24.61 13.67
N SER A 333 -23.24 25.04 12.56
CA SER A 333 -24.69 25.18 12.38
C SER A 333 -25.11 24.67 11.00
N ILE A 334 -26.29 24.07 10.92
CA ILE A 334 -26.91 23.67 9.65
C ILE A 334 -28.03 24.68 9.35
N LYS A 335 -28.03 25.21 8.14
CA LYS A 335 -29.10 26.06 7.59
C LYS A 335 -29.76 25.29 6.46
N GLY A 336 -31.08 25.38 6.32
CA GLY A 336 -31.85 24.71 5.27
C GLY A 336 -33.30 25.15 5.34
#